data_AF-M5C8Y8-F1
#
_entry.id   AF-M5C8Y8-F1
#
_cell.length_a   1.000
_cell.length_b   1.000
_cell.length_c   1.000
_cell.angle_alpha   90.00
_cell.angle_beta   90.00
_cell.angle_gamma   90.00
#
_symmetry.space_group_name_H-M   'P 1'
#
loop_
_entity.id
_entity.type
_entity.pdbx_description
1 polymer ?
#
loop_
_entity_poly.entity_id
_entity_poly.type
_entity_poly.pdbx_seq_one_letter_code
_entity_poly.pdbx_strand_id
1 'polypeptide(L)'
;MLFPNPKNRAIASRLIPKSLFGAGNASDLVDAALETITRSSGAASFYFATPFLYDVKKTQQGESSVTPAWRDAVWHALVDVEWPWDGSVSEAKATYEKASHAMDPLRKLTPGGGAYQNEADVYEPDFTQSFWGSNYAKLLQAKNKYDPDGLLDCWHCVGWKGKKMPIASCYL
;
A
#
# COMPACT_ATOMS: atom_id res chain seq x y z
N MET A 1 -3.95 37.45 -2.55
CA MET A 1 -3.31 36.19 -2.15
C MET A 1 -3.34 35.27 -3.36
N LEU A 2 -2.19 34.90 -3.92
CA LEU A 2 -2.11 33.85 -4.93
C LEU A 2 -2.09 32.52 -4.16
N PHE A 3 -3.02 31.62 -4.46
CA PHE A 3 -2.95 30.25 -3.96
C PHE A 3 -1.70 29.59 -4.55
N PRO A 4 -0.93 28.81 -3.77
CA PRO A 4 0.16 28.04 -4.35
C PRO A 4 -0.41 27.09 -5.40
N ASN A 5 0.31 26.95 -6.51
CA ASN A 5 -0.05 25.97 -7.53
C ASN A 5 -0.13 24.57 -6.90
N PRO A 6 -1.16 23.77 -7.26
CA PRO A 6 -1.28 22.42 -6.71
C PRO A 6 -0.07 21.55 -7.07
N LYS A 7 0.09 20.45 -6.34
CA LYS A 7 1.08 19.41 -6.63
C LYS A 7 0.37 18.09 -6.87
N ASN A 8 0.94 17.33 -7.79
CA ASN A 8 0.58 15.93 -7.96
C ASN A 8 1.48 15.07 -7.06
N ARG A 9 1.03 13.86 -6.75
CA ARG A 9 1.72 12.99 -5.78
C ARG A 9 1.59 11.51 -6.10
N ALA A 10 2.67 10.78 -5.88
CA ALA A 10 2.72 9.33 -5.93
C ALA A 10 3.00 8.83 -4.52
N ILE A 11 2.16 7.89 -4.10
CA ILE A 11 2.19 7.35 -2.75
C ILE A 11 2.60 5.89 -2.81
N ALA A 12 3.34 5.43 -1.80
CA ALA A 12 3.49 4.02 -1.49
C ALA A 12 3.41 3.83 0.02
N SER A 13 2.94 2.66 0.48
CA SER A 13 2.85 2.38 1.91
C SER A 13 3.16 0.94 2.28
N ARG A 14 3.43 0.74 3.57
CA ARG A 14 3.56 -0.58 4.18
C ARG A 14 3.06 -0.57 5.62
N LEU A 15 2.34 -1.63 5.99
CA LEU A 15 1.98 -1.93 7.37
C LEU A 15 3.14 -2.67 8.05
N ILE A 16 3.65 -2.12 9.14
CA ILE A 16 4.83 -2.62 9.85
C ILE A 16 4.40 -3.43 11.07
N PRO A 17 4.64 -4.75 11.10
CA PRO A 17 4.15 -5.61 12.16
C PRO A 17 4.97 -5.46 13.45
N LYS A 18 4.31 -5.71 14.59
CA LYS A 18 4.89 -5.73 15.94
C LYS A 18 6.14 -6.60 16.05
N SER A 19 6.23 -7.69 15.29
CA SER A 19 7.39 -8.60 15.30
C SER A 19 8.71 -7.92 14.94
N LEU A 20 8.68 -6.79 14.22
CA LEU A 20 9.88 -6.03 13.87
C LEU A 20 10.36 -5.09 14.98
N PHE A 21 9.57 -4.85 16.02
CA PHE A 21 9.92 -3.97 17.14
C PHE A 21 10.63 -4.72 18.30
N GLY A 22 10.84 -6.03 18.17
CA GLY A 22 11.60 -6.82 19.13
C GLY A 22 13.11 -6.62 18.98
N ALA A 23 13.87 -6.89 20.05
CA ALA A 23 15.31 -6.65 20.12
C ALA A 23 16.14 -7.31 18.99
N GLY A 24 15.65 -8.41 18.39
CA GLY A 24 16.34 -9.10 17.30
C GLY A 24 16.19 -8.45 15.92
N ASN A 25 15.20 -7.58 15.71
CA ASN A 25 14.86 -6.99 14.39
C ASN A 25 14.91 -5.45 14.40
N ALA A 26 15.09 -4.83 15.56
CA ALA A 26 14.97 -3.38 15.72
C ALA A 26 16.01 -2.60 14.89
N SER A 27 17.24 -3.12 14.75
CA SER A 27 18.26 -2.50 13.89
C SER A 27 17.82 -2.53 12.43
N ASP A 28 17.42 -3.69 11.92
CA ASP A 28 16.97 -3.84 10.52
C ASP A 28 15.78 -2.92 10.23
N LEU A 29 14.82 -2.82 11.17
CA LEU A 29 13.68 -1.91 11.02
C LEU A 29 14.13 -0.44 10.93
N VAL A 30 15.08 -0.02 11.77
CA VAL A 30 15.63 1.34 11.72
C VAL A 30 16.35 1.58 10.39
N ASP A 31 17.18 0.63 9.95
CA ASP A 31 17.94 0.74 8.71
C ASP A 31 17.00 0.85 7.50
N ALA A 32 15.98 -0.01 7.41
CA ALA A 32 14.99 0.05 6.33
C ALA A 32 14.14 1.33 6.38
N ALA A 33 13.81 1.84 7.57
CA ALA A 33 13.08 3.10 7.71
C ALA A 33 13.94 4.29 7.23
N LEU A 34 15.20 4.36 7.63
CA LEU A 34 16.14 5.39 7.19
C LEU A 34 16.42 5.32 5.69
N GLU A 35 16.53 4.11 5.14
CA GLU A 35 16.68 3.91 3.71
C GLU A 35 15.42 4.36 2.94
N THR A 36 14.22 4.05 3.47
CA THR A 36 12.94 4.52 2.90
C THR A 36 12.86 6.05 2.89
N ILE A 37 13.23 6.71 3.99
CA ILE A 37 13.30 8.18 4.10
C ILE A 37 14.29 8.73 3.07
N THR A 38 15.46 8.12 2.93
CA THR A 38 16.50 8.58 1.99
C THR A 38 16.03 8.45 0.54
N ARG A 39 15.47 7.30 0.16
CA ARG A 39 14.98 7.02 -1.20
C ARG A 39 13.79 7.91 -1.59
N SER A 40 12.97 8.33 -0.64
CA SER A 40 11.88 9.30 -0.83
C SER A 40 12.32 10.76 -0.75
N SER A 41 13.62 11.04 -0.57
CA SER A 41 14.15 12.41 -0.36
C SER A 41 13.53 13.13 0.85
N GLY A 42 13.32 12.39 1.94
CA GLY A 42 12.74 12.90 3.18
C GLY A 42 11.22 12.85 3.25
N ALA A 43 10.55 12.48 2.15
CA ALA A 43 9.09 12.51 2.06
C ALA A 43 8.43 11.20 2.56
N ALA A 44 8.75 10.83 3.80
CA ALA A 44 8.18 9.66 4.47
C ALA A 44 7.54 10.03 5.81
N SER A 45 6.46 9.33 6.16
CA SER A 45 5.73 9.49 7.42
C SER A 45 5.39 8.12 8.01
N PHE A 46 5.40 8.02 9.34
CA PHE A 46 5.10 6.80 10.08
C PHE A 46 3.95 7.09 11.05
N TYR A 47 2.76 6.60 10.72
CA TYR A 47 1.57 6.79 11.54
C TYR A 47 1.37 5.59 12.47
N PHE A 48 0.94 5.83 13.71
CA PHE A 48 0.49 4.74 14.57
C PHE A 48 -0.76 4.10 14.00
N ALA A 49 -0.76 2.76 13.88
CA ALA A 49 -1.97 2.01 13.59
C ALA A 49 -2.88 1.94 14.84
N THR A 50 -4.20 1.97 14.63
CA THR A 50 -5.19 1.89 15.72
C THR A 50 -5.25 0.49 16.35
N PRO A 51 -5.82 0.38 17.56
CA PRO A 51 -5.06 0.29 18.81
C PRO A 51 -4.29 -1.02 18.92
N PHE A 52 -2.95 -0.97 18.82
CA PHE A 52 -2.07 -2.15 18.95
C PHE A 52 -2.25 -2.92 20.27
N LEU A 53 -2.73 -2.25 21.33
CA LEU A 53 -2.99 -2.83 22.64
C LEU A 53 -4.34 -3.55 22.74
N TYR A 54 -5.21 -3.40 21.74
CA TYR A 54 -6.51 -4.04 21.74
C TYR A 54 -6.41 -5.45 21.13
N ASP A 55 -6.33 -6.45 21.99
CA ASP A 55 -6.30 -7.86 21.59
C ASP A 55 -7.69 -8.33 21.14
N VAL A 56 -7.96 -8.18 19.84
CA VAL A 56 -9.15 -8.79 19.22
C VAL A 56 -8.96 -10.30 19.23
N LYS A 57 -9.75 -11.02 20.03
CA LYS A 57 -9.74 -12.48 20.06
C LYS A 57 -9.81 -13.04 18.63
N LYS A 58 -8.97 -14.03 18.31
CA LYS A 58 -8.93 -14.69 16.98
C LYS A 58 -10.30 -15.16 16.50
N THR A 59 -11.20 -15.52 17.41
CA THR A 59 -12.59 -15.93 17.10
C THR A 59 -13.48 -14.82 16.54
N GLN A 60 -13.08 -13.55 16.68
CA GLN A 60 -13.75 -12.36 16.15
C GLN A 60 -12.97 -11.75 14.97
N GLN A 61 -11.87 -12.39 14.55
CA GLN A 61 -11.10 -11.99 13.37
C GLN A 61 -11.68 -12.66 12.11
N GLY A 62 -11.66 -11.95 10.98
CA GLY A 62 -12.19 -12.47 9.70
C GLY A 62 -13.67 -12.23 9.45
N GLU A 63 -14.39 -11.55 10.36
CA GLU A 63 -15.76 -11.06 10.11
C GLU A 63 -15.77 -9.86 9.16
N SER A 64 -14.71 -9.04 9.17
CA SER A 64 -14.50 -7.92 8.25
C SER A 64 -13.56 -8.28 7.11
N SER A 65 -13.69 -7.60 5.97
CA SER A 65 -12.79 -7.73 4.80
C SER A 65 -11.42 -7.06 4.96
N VAL A 66 -11.20 -6.29 6.04
CA VAL A 66 -9.92 -5.61 6.31
C VAL A 66 -8.77 -6.61 6.29
N THR A 67 -7.69 -6.31 5.57
CA THR A 67 -6.52 -7.20 5.51
C THR A 67 -6.03 -7.58 6.92
N PRO A 68 -5.74 -8.86 7.18
CA PRO A 68 -5.22 -9.31 8.47
C PRO A 68 -3.94 -8.59 8.91
N ALA A 69 -3.16 -8.04 7.96
CA ALA A 69 -1.94 -7.29 8.26
C ALA A 69 -2.17 -6.12 9.23
N TRP A 70 -3.36 -5.52 9.24
CA TRP A 70 -3.70 -4.47 10.20
C TRP A 70 -3.73 -4.94 11.65
N ARG A 71 -3.97 -6.23 11.91
CA ARG A 71 -4.12 -6.76 13.29
C ARG A 71 -2.79 -6.83 14.03
N ASP A 72 -1.69 -6.99 13.30
CA ASP A 72 -0.34 -7.04 13.86
C ASP A 72 0.44 -5.75 13.62
N ALA A 73 -0.10 -4.78 12.86
CA ALA A 73 0.59 -3.54 12.51
C ALA A 73 0.71 -2.58 13.71
N VAL A 74 1.91 -2.04 13.91
CA VAL A 74 2.19 -0.93 14.84
C VAL A 74 2.28 0.38 14.08
N TRP A 75 2.92 0.38 12.91
CA TRP A 75 3.01 1.54 12.03
C TRP A 75 2.35 1.31 10.68
N HIS A 76 1.75 2.37 10.15
CA HIS A 76 1.49 2.57 8.74
C HIS A 76 2.58 3.52 8.22
N ALA A 77 3.57 2.97 7.52
CA ALA A 77 4.64 3.72 6.87
C ALA A 77 4.15 4.18 5.49
N LEU A 78 4.32 5.46 5.18
CA LEU A 78 3.83 6.11 3.97
C LEU A 78 4.97 6.94 3.36
N VAL A 79 5.13 6.89 2.04
CA VAL A 79 5.89 7.89 1.29
C VAL A 79 4.93 8.68 0.40
N ASP A 80 5.15 9.97 0.29
CA ASP A 80 4.37 10.89 -0.56
C ASP A 80 5.34 11.73 -1.39
N VAL A 81 5.62 11.33 -2.62
CA VAL A 81 6.59 11.98 -3.50
C VAL A 81 5.84 12.84 -4.52
N GLU A 82 6.18 14.12 -4.58
CA GLU A 82 5.45 15.10 -5.39
C GLU A 82 6.10 15.41 -6.75
N TRP A 83 5.27 15.83 -7.71
CA TRP A 83 5.72 16.52 -8.93
C TRP A 83 4.81 17.74 -9.26
N PRO A 84 5.28 18.68 -10.09
CA PRO A 84 4.49 19.86 -10.47
C PRO A 84 3.15 19.50 -11.14
N TRP A 85 2.12 20.34 -10.96
CA TRP A 85 0.81 20.16 -11.59
C TRP A 85 0.87 20.16 -13.12
N ASP A 86 1.81 20.93 -13.68
CA ASP A 86 2.14 21.08 -15.09
C ASP A 86 3.32 20.21 -15.53
N GLY A 87 3.73 19.26 -14.68
CA GLY A 87 4.82 18.33 -14.97
C GLY A 87 4.50 17.38 -16.12
N SER A 88 5.54 16.95 -16.81
CA SER A 88 5.51 16.01 -17.93
C SER A 88 5.11 14.58 -17.51
N VAL A 89 4.72 13.77 -18.49
CA VAL A 89 4.49 12.32 -18.31
C VAL A 89 5.74 11.61 -17.78
N SER A 90 6.93 12.03 -18.22
CA SER A 90 8.20 11.48 -17.72
C SER A 90 8.45 11.79 -16.25
N GLU A 91 8.10 13.01 -15.79
CA GLU A 91 8.21 13.36 -14.37
C GLU A 91 7.21 12.56 -13.53
N ALA A 92 5.96 12.44 -14.00
CA ALA A 92 4.96 11.61 -13.33
C ALA A 92 5.45 10.16 -13.18
N LYS A 93 5.95 9.56 -14.28
CA LYS A 93 6.49 8.19 -14.28
C LYS A 93 7.66 8.03 -13.30
N ALA A 94 8.64 8.93 -13.36
CA ALA A 94 9.80 8.89 -12.47
C ALA A 94 9.39 9.01 -10.99
N THR A 95 8.35 9.79 -10.69
CA THR A 95 7.83 9.95 -9.33
C THR A 95 7.12 8.68 -8.83
N TYR A 96 6.33 7.99 -9.66
CA TYR A 96 5.77 6.68 -9.30
C TYR A 96 6.87 5.63 -9.07
N GLU A 97 7.86 5.54 -9.95
CA GLU A 97 8.99 4.62 -9.80
C GLU A 97 9.78 4.92 -8.52
N LYS A 98 9.99 6.19 -8.20
CA LYS A 98 10.66 6.62 -6.97
C LYS A 98 9.85 6.24 -5.72
N ALA A 99 8.55 6.51 -5.69
CA ALA A 99 7.70 6.14 -4.56
C ALA A 99 7.70 4.61 -4.33
N SER A 100 7.56 3.84 -5.42
CA SER A 100 7.63 2.38 -5.38
C SER A 100 8.98 1.90 -4.84
N HIS A 101 10.09 2.35 -5.43
CA HIS A 101 11.45 1.97 -5.02
C HIS A 101 11.79 2.39 -3.59
N ALA A 102 11.24 3.52 -3.12
CA ALA A 102 11.43 3.97 -1.75
C ALA A 102 10.83 3.01 -0.72
N MET A 103 9.77 2.28 -1.06
CA MET A 103 9.11 1.35 -0.16
C MET A 103 9.76 -0.04 -0.11
N ASP A 104 10.64 -0.37 -1.07
CA ASP A 104 11.29 -1.68 -1.16
C ASP A 104 12.01 -2.15 0.11
N PRO A 105 12.74 -1.31 0.87
CA PRO A 105 13.38 -1.74 2.11
C PRO A 105 12.37 -2.30 3.10
N LEU A 106 11.23 -1.63 3.28
CA LEU A 106 10.17 -2.08 4.17
C LEU A 106 9.41 -3.29 3.62
N ARG A 107 9.21 -3.39 2.29
CA ARG A 107 8.64 -4.61 1.67
C ARG A 107 9.50 -5.83 1.95
N LYS A 108 10.83 -5.71 1.82
CA LYS A 108 11.79 -6.80 2.06
C LYS A 108 11.75 -7.31 3.50
N LEU A 109 11.55 -6.41 4.48
CA LEU A 109 11.42 -6.79 5.90
C LEU A 109 10.05 -7.34 6.27
N THR A 110 9.05 -7.20 5.40
CA THR A 110 7.66 -7.61 5.68
C THR A 110 7.12 -8.59 4.63
N PRO A 111 7.78 -9.73 4.38
CA PRO A 111 7.26 -10.74 3.46
C PRO A 111 5.88 -11.23 3.93
N GLY A 112 4.91 -11.30 3.03
CA GLY A 112 3.52 -11.61 3.36
C GLY A 112 2.77 -10.52 4.13
N GLY A 113 3.42 -9.39 4.44
CA GLY A 113 2.80 -8.22 5.04
C GLY A 113 1.80 -7.51 4.13
N GLY A 114 1.26 -6.39 4.60
CA GLY A 114 0.21 -5.66 3.90
C GLY A 114 0.51 -4.19 3.66
N ALA A 115 -0.37 -3.55 2.89
CA ALA A 115 -0.41 -2.12 2.67
C ALA A 115 -1.86 -1.64 2.76
N TYR A 116 -2.05 -0.36 3.08
CA TYR A 116 -3.38 0.23 3.08
C TYR A 116 -3.75 0.62 1.66
N GLN A 117 -4.66 -0.12 1.02
CA GLN A 117 -4.98 0.05 -0.40
C GLN A 117 -5.32 1.50 -0.83
N ASN A 118 -5.88 2.32 0.07
CA ASN A 118 -6.31 3.67 -0.25
C ASN A 118 -5.12 4.66 -0.27
N GLU A 119 -3.97 4.25 0.28
CA GLU A 119 -2.74 5.03 0.41
C GLU A 119 -1.54 4.15 0.00
N ALA A 120 -1.72 3.27 -0.97
CA ALA A 120 -0.71 2.30 -1.40
C ALA A 120 -0.06 2.67 -2.74
N ASP A 121 0.99 1.94 -3.07
CA ASP A 121 1.64 2.01 -4.38
C ASP A 121 0.63 1.62 -5.47
N VAL A 122 0.46 2.50 -6.45
CA VAL A 122 -0.35 2.21 -7.65
C VAL A 122 0.15 0.94 -8.33
N TYR A 123 1.44 0.66 -8.29
CA TYR A 123 2.06 -0.53 -8.89
C TYR A 123 2.46 -1.58 -7.85
N GLU A 124 1.76 -1.66 -6.71
CA GLU A 124 2.07 -2.65 -5.67
C GLU A 124 2.22 -4.07 -6.25
N PRO A 125 3.43 -4.68 -6.19
CA PRO A 125 3.76 -5.87 -6.97
C PRO A 125 2.88 -7.09 -6.68
N ASP A 126 2.44 -7.25 -5.43
CA ASP A 126 1.50 -8.28 -5.00
C ASP A 126 0.29 -7.65 -4.31
N PHE A 127 -0.42 -6.81 -5.05
CA PHE A 127 -1.59 -6.09 -4.54
C PHE A 127 -2.63 -7.04 -3.92
N THR A 128 -2.77 -8.27 -4.44
CA THR A 128 -3.76 -9.22 -3.93
C THR A 128 -3.45 -9.63 -2.49
N GLN A 129 -2.20 -10.00 -2.20
CA GLN A 129 -1.74 -10.29 -0.85
C GLN A 129 -1.68 -9.02 0.00
N SER A 130 -1.11 -7.94 -0.54
CA SER A 130 -0.85 -6.71 0.22
C SER A 130 -2.14 -6.04 0.70
N PHE A 131 -3.19 -5.98 -0.14
CA PHE A 131 -4.42 -5.24 0.18
C PHE A 131 -5.49 -6.11 0.85
N TRP A 132 -5.50 -7.41 0.55
CA TRP A 132 -6.58 -8.31 0.97
C TRP A 132 -6.09 -9.51 1.79
N GLY A 133 -4.86 -9.98 1.54
CA GLY A 133 -4.29 -11.15 2.20
C GLY A 133 -5.16 -12.40 2.04
N SER A 134 -5.32 -13.16 3.12
CA SER A 134 -6.13 -14.39 3.13
C SER A 134 -7.63 -14.16 2.84
N ASN A 135 -8.12 -12.91 2.89
CA ASN A 135 -9.51 -12.60 2.56
C ASN A 135 -9.78 -12.63 1.04
N TYR A 136 -8.75 -12.56 0.19
CA TYR A 136 -8.93 -12.36 -1.25
C TYR A 136 -9.84 -13.40 -1.90
N ALA A 137 -9.68 -14.68 -1.57
CA ALA A 137 -10.48 -15.75 -2.16
C ALA A 137 -11.98 -15.59 -1.88
N LYS A 138 -12.36 -15.24 -0.63
CA LYS A 138 -13.76 -15.01 -0.25
C LYS A 138 -14.32 -13.73 -0.88
N LEU A 139 -13.49 -12.69 -0.96
CA LEU A 139 -13.86 -11.45 -1.65
C LEU A 139 -14.09 -11.67 -3.14
N LEU A 140 -13.26 -12.47 -3.80
CA LEU A 140 -13.40 -12.81 -5.21
C LEU A 140 -14.68 -13.62 -5.47
N GLN A 141 -15.03 -14.54 -4.57
CA GLN A 141 -16.32 -15.25 -4.65
C GLN A 141 -17.51 -14.28 -4.54
N ALA A 142 -17.44 -13.31 -3.63
CA ALA A 142 -18.48 -12.28 -3.51
C ALA A 142 -18.54 -11.40 -4.77
N LYS A 143 -17.40 -10.98 -5.30
CA LYS A 143 -17.29 -10.22 -6.56
C LYS A 143 -17.98 -10.96 -7.71
N ASN A 144 -17.64 -12.23 -7.91
CA ASN A 144 -18.23 -13.05 -8.99
C ASN A 144 -19.72 -13.33 -8.78
N LYS A 145 -20.19 -13.39 -7.53
CA LYS A 145 -21.62 -13.57 -7.22
C LYS A 145 -22.45 -12.33 -7.54
N TYR A 146 -21.96 -11.15 -7.17
CA TYR A 146 -22.73 -9.90 -7.24
C TYR A 146 -22.42 -9.05 -8.47
N ASP A 147 -21.28 -9.25 -9.12
CA ASP A 147 -20.88 -8.60 -10.37
C ASP A 147 -20.25 -9.62 -11.34
N PRO A 148 -21.02 -10.61 -11.83
CA PRO A 148 -20.52 -11.69 -12.68
C PRO A 148 -19.98 -11.20 -14.03
N ASP A 149 -20.53 -10.10 -14.55
CA ASP A 149 -20.08 -9.50 -15.82
C ASP A 149 -18.85 -8.59 -15.62
N GLY A 150 -18.55 -8.23 -14.37
CA GLY A 150 -17.46 -7.34 -14.01
C GLY A 150 -17.67 -5.92 -14.55
N LEU A 151 -18.87 -5.38 -14.36
CA LEU A 151 -19.23 -3.99 -14.69
C LEU A 151 -18.47 -3.00 -13.79
N LEU A 152 -18.27 -3.36 -12.52
CA LEU A 152 -17.63 -2.53 -11.50
C LEU A 152 -16.15 -2.89 -11.34
N ASP A 153 -15.37 -2.77 -12.41
CA ASP A 153 -13.93 -3.07 -12.38
C ASP A 153 -13.10 -1.80 -12.09
N CYS A 154 -12.00 -1.95 -11.36
CA CYS A 154 -11.11 -0.86 -11.00
C CYS A 154 -9.68 -1.36 -10.76
N TRP A 155 -8.71 -0.46 -10.90
CA TRP A 155 -7.29 -0.78 -10.77
C TRP A 155 -6.98 -1.43 -9.41
N HIS A 156 -6.38 -2.63 -9.43
CA HIS A 156 -6.06 -3.43 -8.24
C HIS A 156 -7.24 -3.75 -7.29
N CYS A 157 -8.48 -3.57 -7.76
CA CYS A 157 -9.65 -4.03 -7.03
C CYS A 157 -9.77 -5.55 -7.04
N VAL A 158 -10.63 -6.09 -6.17
CA VAL A 158 -10.93 -7.53 -6.13
C VAL A 158 -11.45 -7.98 -7.50
N GLY A 159 -10.77 -8.97 -8.09
CA GLY A 159 -11.13 -9.52 -9.40
C GLY A 159 -10.72 -8.65 -10.59
N TRP A 160 -9.80 -7.70 -10.40
CA TRP A 160 -9.28 -6.83 -11.46
C TRP A 160 -8.84 -7.62 -12.70
N LYS A 161 -9.34 -7.23 -13.88
CA LYS A 161 -9.10 -7.96 -15.15
C LYS A 161 -7.76 -7.61 -15.82
N GLY A 162 -6.93 -6.74 -15.21
CA GLY A 162 -5.62 -6.37 -15.73
C GLY A 162 -5.71 -5.60 -17.05
N LYS A 163 -4.74 -5.83 -17.95
CA LYS A 163 -4.65 -5.22 -19.29
C LYS A 163 -5.84 -5.52 -20.22
N LYS A 164 -6.74 -6.43 -19.83
CA LYS A 164 -8.01 -6.70 -20.55
C LYS A 164 -9.05 -5.60 -20.34
N MET A 165 -8.87 -4.72 -19.35
CA MET A 165 -9.70 -3.53 -19.19
C MET A 165 -9.26 -2.42 -20.16
N PRO A 166 -10.13 -1.92 -21.05
CA PRO A 166 -9.78 -0.85 -21.98
C PRO A 166 -9.28 0.43 -21.29
N ILE A 167 -9.83 0.77 -20.12
CA ILE A 167 -9.38 1.96 -19.36
C ILE A 167 -7.99 1.77 -18.71
N ALA A 168 -7.58 0.52 -18.48
CA ALA A 168 -6.31 0.19 -17.83
C ALA A 168 -5.17 -0.08 -18.84
N SER A 169 -5.46 -0.11 -20.15
CA SER A 169 -4.49 -0.53 -21.17
C SER A 169 -3.30 0.41 -21.35
N CYS A 170 -3.42 1.66 -20.88
CA CYS A 170 -2.41 2.71 -21.03
C CYS A 170 -1.52 2.90 -19.78
N TYR A 171 -1.83 2.21 -18.69
CA TYR A 171 -0.97 2.16 -17.51
C TYR A 171 0.15 1.13 -17.77
N LEU A 172 1.34 1.36 -17.17
CA LEU A 172 2.58 0.63 -17.46
C LEU A 172 2.40 -0.91 -17.48
#